data_AF-A0A6S6TES5-F1
#
_entry.id   AF-A0A6S6TES5-F1
#
_cell.length_a   1.000
_cell.length_b   1.000
_cell.length_c   1.000
_cell.angle_alpha   90.00
_cell.angle_beta   90.00
_cell.angle_gamma   90.00
#
_symmetry.space_group_name_H-M   'P 1'
#
loop_
_entity.id
_entity.type
_entity.pdbx_description
1 polymer ?
#
loop_
_entity_poly.entity_id
_entity_poly.type
_entity_poly.pdbx_seq_one_letter_code
_entity_poly.pdbx_strand_id
1 'polypeptide(L)'
;MLVVVLKLACFQPHLTLVVVKSSKTMKTKTYISLLRGINVGGHKKILMTDLKALYESLGLERVETFIQSGNVVFNTDKSAETLSEEIQKTIFDKYGFEVLVQLRQISDFENIIKSCPYTKLDLEVDKATKIMITFLDALPSEEDVAELMTYVKAPEQLVVLGQETYLYCPNGYGTTKLNNNFLENKLKVNATTRNWKSIMRISILAMTNKI
;
A
#
# COMPACT_ATOMS: atom_id res chain seq x y z
N MET A 1 -15.58 25.05 -15.66
CA MET A 1 -15.69 25.02 -17.15
C MET A 1 -14.91 26.22 -17.69
N LEU A 2 -13.65 26.05 -18.05
CA LEU A 2 -12.82 27.15 -18.57
C LEU A 2 -12.90 27.12 -20.10
N VAL A 3 -13.65 28.05 -20.68
CA VAL A 3 -13.78 28.20 -22.13
C VAL A 3 -12.64 29.08 -22.61
N VAL A 4 -11.71 28.53 -23.38
CA VAL A 4 -10.63 29.31 -24.04
C VAL A 4 -11.03 29.50 -25.49
N VAL A 5 -11.31 30.75 -25.87
CA VAL A 5 -11.67 31.10 -27.26
C VAL A 5 -10.39 31.55 -27.98
N LEU A 6 -9.90 30.73 -28.90
CA LEU A 6 -8.79 31.10 -29.79
C LEU A 6 -9.36 31.56 -31.14
N LYS A 7 -9.16 32.84 -31.47
CA LYS A 7 -9.40 33.36 -32.83
C LYS A 7 -8.17 33.03 -33.67
N LEU A 8 -8.31 32.08 -34.60
CA LEU A 8 -7.33 31.88 -35.67
C LEU A 8 -7.51 33.01 -36.69
N ALA A 9 -6.46 33.81 -36.87
CA ALA A 9 -6.38 34.72 -38.00
C ALA A 9 -6.06 33.91 -39.26
N CYS A 10 -6.84 34.14 -40.32
CA CYS A 10 -6.77 33.54 -41.64
C CYS A 10 -7.72 32.34 -41.85
N PHE A 11 -8.59 32.49 -42.85
CA PHE A 11 -9.66 31.61 -43.37
C PHE A 11 -11.05 31.62 -42.70
N GLN A 12 -11.97 32.30 -43.40
CA GLN A 12 -13.45 32.30 -43.30
C GLN A 12 -14.10 32.98 -42.06
N PRO A 13 -14.87 34.08 -42.23
CA PRO A 13 -15.37 34.90 -41.11
C PRO A 13 -16.50 34.30 -40.26
N HIS A 14 -16.88 33.02 -40.42
CA HIS A 14 -18.01 32.45 -39.67
C HIS A 14 -17.82 31.06 -39.04
N LEU A 15 -16.60 30.50 -39.00
CA LEU A 15 -16.38 29.21 -38.34
C LEU A 15 -15.77 29.41 -36.94
N THR A 16 -16.59 29.23 -35.90
CA THR A 16 -16.11 29.22 -34.51
C THR A 16 -15.66 27.80 -34.16
N LEU A 17 -14.35 27.60 -34.02
CA LEU A 17 -13.79 26.33 -33.54
C LEU A 17 -13.84 26.30 -32.01
N VAL A 18 -14.72 25.47 -31.45
CA VAL A 18 -14.76 25.20 -30.01
C VAL A 18 -13.87 24.01 -29.69
N VAL A 19 -12.68 24.27 -29.13
CA VAL A 19 -11.81 23.20 -28.62
C VAL A 19 -12.30 22.80 -27.23
N VAL A 20 -13.05 21.72 -27.14
CA VAL A 20 -13.40 21.10 -25.87
C VAL A 20 -12.19 20.27 -25.41
N LYS A 21 -11.50 20.70 -24.34
CA LYS A 21 -10.54 19.81 -23.67
C LYS A 21 -11.33 18.62 -23.14
N SER A 22 -11.12 17.45 -23.73
CA SER A 22 -11.63 16.19 -23.17
C SER A 22 -11.08 16.05 -21.76
N SER A 23 -11.94 16.12 -20.75
CA SER A 23 -11.58 15.72 -19.40
C SER A 23 -11.28 14.23 -19.46
N LYS A 24 -10.00 13.87 -19.34
CA LYS A 24 -9.59 12.49 -19.18
C LYS A 24 -10.33 11.96 -17.96
N THR A 25 -11.37 11.15 -18.16
CA THR A 25 -12.08 10.47 -17.08
C THR A 25 -11.05 9.52 -16.48
N MET A 26 -10.45 9.91 -15.36
CA MET A 26 -9.54 9.01 -14.65
C MET A 26 -10.39 7.87 -14.12
N LYS A 27 -10.07 6.65 -14.57
CA LYS A 27 -10.79 5.45 -14.18
C LYS A 27 -10.57 5.24 -12.68
N THR A 28 -11.65 5.20 -11.91
CA THR A 28 -11.61 4.88 -10.48
C THR A 28 -10.94 3.52 -10.28
N LYS A 29 -10.01 3.46 -9.32
CA LYS A 29 -9.25 2.27 -8.94
C LYS A 29 -9.45 1.96 -7.47
N THR A 30 -9.39 0.68 -7.13
CA THR A 30 -9.35 0.22 -5.73
C THR A 30 -7.91 0.11 -5.25
N TYR A 31 -7.64 0.78 -4.13
CA TYR A 31 -6.35 0.80 -3.45
C TYR A 31 -6.46 0.19 -2.06
N ILE A 32 -5.34 -0.37 -1.62
CA ILE A 32 -5.08 -0.83 -0.27
C ILE A 32 -4.01 0.08 0.32
N SER A 33 -4.32 0.70 1.45
CA SER A 33 -3.39 1.48 2.26
C SER A 33 -2.98 0.71 3.50
N LEU A 34 -1.67 0.65 3.73
CA LEU A 34 -1.02 -0.04 4.84
C LEU A 34 -0.28 1.00 5.69
N LEU A 35 -0.82 1.29 6.86
CA LEU A 35 -0.22 2.23 7.82
C LEU A 35 0.78 1.48 8.72
N ARG A 36 1.90 2.10 9.05
CA ARG A 36 2.92 1.50 9.93
C ARG A 36 2.87 2.05 11.34
N GLY A 37 2.81 1.14 12.32
CA GLY A 37 3.10 1.45 13.73
C GLY A 37 1.98 2.20 14.48
N ILE A 38 0.73 2.11 14.01
CA ILE A 38 -0.42 2.64 14.76
C ILE A 38 -0.99 1.58 15.71
N ASN A 39 -1.55 2.00 16.84
CA ASN A 39 -2.20 1.13 17.84
C ASN A 39 -1.34 -0.04 18.36
N VAL A 40 -0.01 0.10 18.35
CA VAL A 40 0.93 -0.91 18.87
C VAL A 40 1.59 -0.40 20.14
N GLY A 41 1.67 -1.25 21.17
CA GLY A 41 2.30 -0.90 22.44
C GLY A 41 1.67 0.29 23.18
N GLY A 42 0.42 0.65 22.87
CA GLY A 42 -0.25 1.83 23.43
C GLY A 42 0.12 3.17 22.77
N HIS A 43 0.97 3.16 21.76
CA HIS A 43 1.40 4.37 21.04
C HIS A 43 0.57 4.61 19.77
N LYS A 44 0.61 5.86 19.27
CA LYS A 44 -0.01 6.28 17.99
C LYS A 44 -1.45 5.80 17.85
N LYS A 45 -2.27 6.12 18.85
CA LYS A 45 -3.65 5.65 18.95
C LYS A 45 -4.53 6.34 17.90
N ILE A 46 -5.18 5.54 17.06
CA ILE A 46 -6.17 6.00 16.09
C ILE A 46 -7.36 5.04 16.14
N LEU A 47 -8.56 5.57 16.40
CA LEU A 47 -9.79 4.78 16.28
C LEU A 47 -10.07 4.46 14.81
N MET A 48 -10.45 3.22 14.49
CA MET A 48 -10.68 2.84 13.08
C MET A 48 -11.86 3.59 12.45
N THR A 49 -12.84 4.01 13.25
CA THR A 49 -13.91 4.92 12.83
C THR A 49 -13.35 6.27 12.39
N ASP A 50 -12.41 6.82 13.16
CA ASP A 50 -11.82 8.13 12.87
C ASP A 50 -10.83 8.06 11.70
N LEU A 51 -10.17 6.90 11.53
CA LEU A 51 -9.33 6.62 10.38
C LEU A 51 -10.17 6.53 9.10
N LYS A 52 -11.30 5.83 9.14
CA LYS A 52 -12.27 5.77 8.03
C LYS A 52 -12.75 7.17 7.66
N ALA A 53 -13.22 7.93 8.65
CA ALA A 53 -13.68 9.31 8.42
C ALA A 53 -12.58 10.23 7.86
N LEU A 54 -11.31 10.04 8.26
CA LEU A 54 -10.18 10.77 7.70
C LEU A 54 -10.03 10.48 6.20
N TYR A 55 -10.08 9.21 5.80
CA TYR A 55 -10.00 8.84 4.38
C TYR A 55 -11.18 9.39 3.58
N GLU A 56 -12.39 9.32 4.12
CA GLU A 56 -13.60 9.89 3.50
C GLU A 56 -13.47 11.42 3.33
N SER A 57 -12.88 12.12 4.30
CA SER A 57 -12.64 13.57 4.20
C SER A 57 -11.67 13.98 3.09
N LEU A 58 -10.83 13.05 2.61
CA LEU A 58 -9.95 13.25 1.46
C LEU A 58 -10.65 13.01 0.11
N GLY A 59 -11.96 12.79 0.11
CA GLY A 59 -12.74 12.46 -1.08
C GLY A 59 -12.52 11.03 -1.58
N LEU A 60 -12.06 10.13 -0.71
CA LEU A 60 -11.90 8.72 -1.03
C LEU A 60 -13.23 8.00 -0.81
N GLU A 61 -13.59 7.12 -1.74
CA GLU A 61 -14.89 6.46 -1.77
C GLU A 61 -14.80 5.03 -1.26
N ARG A 62 -15.93 4.46 -0.82
CA ARG A 62 -16.06 3.05 -0.40
C ARG A 62 -14.99 2.63 0.61
N VAL A 63 -14.72 3.52 1.57
CA VAL A 63 -13.67 3.32 2.57
C VAL A 63 -14.06 2.22 3.54
N GLU A 64 -13.23 1.18 3.61
CA GLU A 64 -13.36 0.08 4.55
C GLU A 64 -12.06 -0.09 5.33
N THR A 65 -12.15 -0.45 6.61
CA THR A 65 -10.98 -0.73 7.45
C THR A 65 -10.96 -2.18 7.88
N PHE A 66 -9.77 -2.76 8.02
CA PHE A 66 -9.59 -4.11 8.54
C PHE A 66 -8.65 -4.09 9.73
N ILE A 67 -9.16 -4.54 10.89
CA ILE A 67 -8.47 -4.59 12.20
C ILE A 67 -7.81 -3.26 12.60
N GLN A 68 -7.11 -3.24 13.74
CA GLN A 68 -6.56 -2.00 14.30
C GLN A 68 -5.14 -1.67 13.85
N SER A 69 -4.53 -2.51 13.01
CA SER A 69 -3.15 -2.35 12.56
C SER A 69 -2.99 -1.40 11.37
N GLY A 70 -4.05 -0.67 10.99
CA GLY A 70 -4.02 0.31 9.90
C GLY A 70 -4.01 -0.34 8.53
N ASN A 71 -5.11 -0.98 8.17
CA ASN A 71 -5.37 -1.48 6.82
C ASN A 71 -6.64 -0.82 6.31
N VAL A 72 -6.55 -0.07 5.21
CA VAL A 72 -7.68 0.66 4.64
C VAL A 72 -7.83 0.30 3.17
N VAL A 73 -9.04 -0.04 2.75
CA VAL A 73 -9.41 -0.25 1.35
C VAL A 73 -10.29 0.92 0.94
N PHE A 74 -10.03 1.50 -0.23
CA PHE A 74 -10.83 2.61 -0.73
C PHE A 74 -10.72 2.70 -2.25
N ASN A 75 -11.60 3.50 -2.83
CA ASN A 75 -11.66 3.77 -4.25
C ASN A 75 -11.30 5.24 -4.50
N THR A 76 -10.52 5.48 -5.54
CA THR A 76 -10.14 6.85 -5.94
C THR A 76 -9.78 6.90 -7.42
N ASP A 77 -9.94 8.07 -8.01
CA ASP A 77 -9.39 8.42 -9.32
C ASP A 77 -8.06 9.21 -9.22
N LYS A 78 -7.64 9.59 -7.99
CA LYS A 78 -6.37 10.30 -7.72
C LYS A 78 -5.14 9.44 -8.03
N SER A 79 -4.01 10.10 -8.33
CA SER A 79 -2.69 9.46 -8.43
C SER A 79 -2.20 8.93 -7.07
N ALA A 80 -1.61 7.74 -7.06
CA ALA A 80 -1.14 7.09 -5.84
C ALA A 80 0.06 7.81 -5.22
N GLU A 81 0.93 8.38 -6.06
CA GLU A 81 2.17 9.04 -5.66
C GLU A 81 1.91 10.18 -4.69
N THR A 82 0.98 11.06 -5.02
CA THR A 82 0.61 12.22 -4.18
C THR A 82 -0.31 11.84 -3.03
N LEU A 83 -1.12 10.78 -3.19
CA LEU A 83 -2.13 10.41 -2.21
C LEU A 83 -1.52 9.87 -0.92
N SER A 84 -0.41 9.13 -1.00
CA SER A 84 0.25 8.64 0.21
C SER A 84 0.70 9.80 1.10
N GLU A 85 1.38 10.79 0.53
CA GLU A 85 1.83 12.00 1.25
C GLU A 85 0.67 12.80 1.82
N GLU A 86 -0.42 12.96 1.07
CA GLU A 86 -1.64 13.64 1.51
C GLU A 86 -2.25 12.96 2.76
N ILE A 87 -2.33 11.63 2.76
CA ILE A 87 -2.81 10.84 3.91
C ILE A 87 -1.87 11.02 5.10
N GLN A 88 -0.55 10.89 4.91
CA GLN A 88 0.43 11.03 6.00
C GLN A 88 0.35 12.41 6.64
N LYS A 89 0.27 13.47 5.82
CA LYS A 89 0.14 14.85 6.28
C LYS A 89 -1.16 15.04 7.07
N THR A 90 -2.28 14.51 6.58
CA THR A 90 -3.58 14.64 7.25
C THR A 90 -3.59 13.91 8.60
N ILE A 91 -2.93 12.75 8.69
CA ILE A 91 -2.73 12.04 9.97
C ILE A 91 -1.87 12.88 10.92
N PHE A 92 -0.77 13.44 10.43
CA PHE A 92 0.11 14.29 11.24
C PHE A 92 -0.62 15.54 11.76
N ASP A 93 -1.34 16.25 10.88
CA ASP A 93 -2.08 17.46 11.25
C ASP A 93 -3.17 17.18 12.30
N LYS A 94 -3.81 16.00 12.24
CA LYS A 94 -4.88 15.62 13.18
C LYS A 94 -4.36 15.03 14.50
N TYR A 95 -3.32 14.21 14.47
CA TYR A 95 -2.89 13.41 15.61
C TYR A 95 -1.52 13.79 16.19
N GLY A 96 -0.76 14.65 15.51
CA GLY A 96 0.54 15.15 15.97
C GLY A 96 1.69 14.14 15.87
N PHE A 97 1.52 13.05 15.12
CA PHE A 97 2.58 12.06 14.92
C PHE A 97 2.64 11.56 13.48
N GLU A 98 3.84 11.21 13.03
CA GLU A 98 4.08 10.65 11.70
C GLU A 98 3.68 9.18 11.64
N VAL A 99 3.07 8.79 10.52
CA VAL A 99 2.72 7.41 10.18
C VAL A 99 3.16 7.16 8.76
N LEU A 100 3.97 6.11 8.53
CA LEU A 100 4.24 5.71 7.16
C LEU A 100 3.00 5.07 6.54
N VAL A 101 2.71 5.44 5.31
CA VAL A 101 1.60 4.94 4.51
C VAL A 101 2.17 4.33 3.23
N GLN A 102 1.80 3.08 2.95
CA GLN A 102 2.10 2.44 1.68
C GLN A 102 0.81 2.10 0.95
N LEU A 103 0.76 2.49 -0.32
CA LEU A 103 -0.37 2.21 -1.20
C LEU A 103 -0.02 1.06 -2.16
N ARG A 104 -0.98 0.16 -2.38
CA ARG A 104 -0.95 -0.86 -3.43
C ARG A 104 -2.28 -0.89 -4.16
N GLN A 105 -2.25 -0.93 -5.48
CA GLN A 105 -3.48 -1.16 -6.26
C GLN A 105 -3.89 -2.63 -6.08
N ILE A 106 -5.20 -2.92 -6.08
CA ILE A 106 -5.70 -4.29 -5.93
C ILE A 106 -5.10 -5.27 -6.96
N SER A 107 -4.85 -4.82 -8.19
CA SER A 107 -4.24 -5.64 -9.24
C SER A 107 -2.83 -6.11 -8.87
N ASP A 108 -2.04 -5.22 -8.28
CA ASP A 108 -0.67 -5.55 -7.84
C ASP A 108 -0.73 -6.46 -6.63
N PHE A 109 -1.67 -6.20 -5.72
CA PHE A 109 -1.89 -7.02 -4.53
C PHE A 109 -2.29 -8.47 -4.86
N GLU A 110 -3.11 -8.68 -5.90
CA GLU A 110 -3.43 -10.01 -6.42
C GLU A 110 -2.17 -10.74 -6.95
N ASN A 111 -1.26 -10.01 -7.60
CA ASN A 111 0.01 -10.58 -8.10
C ASN A 111 0.97 -10.92 -6.96
N ILE A 112 1.03 -10.09 -5.91
CA ILE A 112 1.82 -10.32 -4.70
C ILE A 112 1.38 -11.63 -4.03
N ILE A 113 0.07 -11.86 -3.92
CA ILE A 113 -0.48 -13.11 -3.36
C ILE A 113 -0.09 -14.31 -4.23
N LYS A 114 -0.25 -14.22 -5.55
CA LYS A 114 0.09 -15.31 -6.48
C LYS A 114 1.59 -15.64 -6.49
N SER A 115 2.45 -14.66 -6.21
CA SER A 115 3.90 -14.80 -6.26
C SER A 115 4.51 -15.38 -4.97
N CYS A 116 3.70 -15.62 -3.94
CA CYS A 116 4.20 -16.11 -2.66
C CYS A 116 4.82 -17.52 -2.78
N PRO A 117 6.12 -17.68 -2.51
CA PRO A 117 6.84 -18.94 -2.73
C PRO A 117 6.50 -20.03 -1.70
N TYR A 118 5.84 -19.64 -0.60
CA TYR A 118 5.55 -20.50 0.55
C TYR A 118 4.15 -21.12 0.50
N THR A 119 3.42 -20.91 -0.59
CA THR A 119 2.03 -21.38 -0.77
C THR A 119 1.89 -22.91 -0.85
N LYS A 120 2.99 -23.62 -1.14
CA LYS A 120 3.05 -25.10 -1.18
C LYS A 120 3.47 -25.75 0.14
N LEU A 121 3.91 -24.98 1.14
CA LEU A 121 4.13 -25.52 2.49
C LEU A 121 2.76 -25.82 3.07
N ASP A 122 2.38 -27.09 3.30
CA ASP A 122 1.05 -27.49 3.84
C ASP A 122 0.53 -26.44 4.84
N LEU A 123 -0.35 -25.57 4.34
CA LEU A 123 -0.82 -24.36 5.02
C LEU A 123 -1.90 -24.75 6.03
N GLU A 124 -1.59 -25.73 6.88
CA GLU A 124 -2.28 -25.91 8.15
C GLU A 124 -2.36 -24.54 8.84
N VAL A 125 -3.45 -24.29 9.56
CA VAL A 125 -3.86 -22.96 10.06
C VAL A 125 -2.74 -22.25 10.86
N ASP A 126 -1.79 -23.02 11.43
CA ASP A 126 -0.61 -22.55 12.16
C ASP A 126 0.57 -22.06 11.29
N LYS A 127 0.67 -22.43 10.00
CA LYS A 127 1.76 -21.96 9.13
C LYS A 127 1.46 -20.60 8.49
N ALA A 128 0.18 -20.27 8.27
CA ALA A 128 -0.20 -18.97 7.73
C ALA A 128 0.12 -17.79 8.68
N THR A 129 0.25 -18.01 9.98
CA THR A 129 0.73 -16.98 10.93
C THR A 129 2.25 -16.84 10.94
N LYS A 130 2.97 -17.74 10.25
CA LYS A 130 4.43 -17.78 10.16
C LYS A 130 4.95 -17.16 8.87
N ILE A 131 4.06 -16.82 7.93
CA ILE A 131 4.41 -16.14 6.68
C ILE A 131 4.10 -14.65 6.83
N MET A 132 5.09 -13.83 6.51
CA MET A 132 5.03 -12.38 6.51
C MET A 132 5.30 -11.87 5.10
N ILE A 133 4.53 -10.87 4.68
CA ILE A 133 4.85 -10.06 3.50
C ILE A 133 5.26 -8.69 3.99
N THR A 134 6.41 -8.22 3.55
CA THR A 134 6.87 -6.85 3.77
C THR A 134 6.74 -6.08 2.47
N PHE A 135 6.03 -4.96 2.52
CA PHE A 135 5.93 -4.03 1.41
C PHE A 135 7.03 -2.98 1.55
N LEU A 136 7.81 -2.80 0.48
CA LEU A 136 8.87 -1.80 0.36
C LEU A 136 8.32 -0.60 -0.42
N ASP A 137 8.74 0.62 -0.07
CA ASP A 137 8.29 1.84 -0.75
C ASP A 137 9.12 2.18 -1.99
N ALA A 138 10.23 1.49 -2.19
CA ALA A 138 11.04 1.55 -3.40
C ALA A 138 11.69 0.18 -3.69
N LEU A 139 12.16 0.00 -4.92
CA LEU A 139 12.93 -1.17 -5.32
C LEU A 139 14.30 -1.13 -4.61
N PRO A 140 14.66 -2.13 -3.80
CA PRO A 140 15.99 -2.18 -3.19
C PRO A 140 17.06 -2.51 -4.24
N SER A 141 18.31 -2.09 -3.99
CA SER A 141 19.42 -2.42 -4.88
C SER A 141 19.79 -3.90 -4.79
N GLU A 142 20.35 -4.46 -5.86
CA GLU A 142 20.82 -5.86 -5.87
C GLU A 142 21.92 -6.11 -4.82
N GLU A 143 22.78 -5.11 -4.57
CA GLU A 143 23.84 -5.15 -3.56
C GLU A 143 23.25 -5.24 -2.14
N ASP A 144 22.28 -4.37 -1.82
CA ASP A 144 21.61 -4.37 -0.52
C ASP A 144 20.84 -5.67 -0.28
N VAL A 145 20.21 -6.22 -1.33
CA VAL A 145 19.56 -7.54 -1.26
C VAL A 145 20.58 -8.64 -1.01
N ALA A 146 21.71 -8.65 -1.72
CA ALA A 146 22.76 -9.63 -1.51
C ALA A 146 23.32 -9.57 -0.08
N GLU A 147 23.53 -8.36 0.46
CA GLU A 147 23.94 -8.16 1.85
C GLU A 147 22.89 -8.74 2.81
N LEU A 148 21.61 -8.37 2.66
CA LEU A 148 20.52 -8.86 3.49
C LEU A 148 20.48 -10.39 3.55
N MET A 149 20.65 -11.07 2.41
CA MET A 149 20.61 -12.53 2.34
C MET A 149 21.69 -13.22 3.17
N THR A 150 22.81 -12.56 3.47
CA THR A 150 23.86 -13.12 4.35
C THR A 150 23.40 -13.29 5.81
N TYR A 151 22.37 -12.55 6.24
CA TYR A 151 21.81 -12.59 7.59
C TYR A 151 20.65 -13.58 7.73
N VAL A 152 20.12 -14.09 6.62
CA VAL A 152 19.03 -15.08 6.63
C VAL A 152 19.62 -16.42 7.03
N LYS A 153 19.11 -17.01 8.11
CA LYS A 153 19.58 -18.29 8.65
C LYS A 153 18.42 -19.26 8.81
N ALA A 154 18.69 -20.54 8.53
CA ALA A 154 17.75 -21.60 8.83
C ALA A 154 17.36 -21.57 10.33
N PRO A 155 16.10 -21.86 10.68
CA PRO A 155 15.04 -22.35 9.79
C PRO A 155 14.23 -21.24 9.06
N GLU A 156 14.61 -19.97 9.19
CA GLU A 156 13.94 -18.88 8.47
C GLU A 156 14.29 -18.89 6.97
N GLN A 157 13.34 -18.46 6.16
CA GLN A 157 13.53 -18.29 4.71
C GLN A 157 13.04 -16.91 4.30
N LEU A 158 13.78 -16.27 3.41
CA LEU A 158 13.43 -14.96 2.87
C LEU A 158 13.59 -14.99 1.35
N VAL A 159 12.62 -14.41 0.64
CA VAL A 159 12.71 -14.14 -0.79
C VAL A 159 12.38 -12.67 -1.01
N VAL A 160 13.18 -11.97 -1.82
CA VAL A 160 12.89 -10.59 -2.27
C VAL A 160 12.44 -10.66 -3.72
N LEU A 161 11.25 -10.12 -4.02
CA LEU A 161 10.72 -9.99 -5.39
C LEU A 161 10.21 -8.57 -5.58
N GLY A 162 10.92 -7.78 -6.38
CA GLY A 162 10.54 -6.39 -6.63
C GLY A 162 10.49 -5.58 -5.33
N GLN A 163 9.32 -5.01 -5.02
CA GLN A 163 9.11 -4.18 -3.84
C GLN A 163 8.51 -4.97 -2.67
N GLU A 164 8.66 -6.29 -2.68
CA GLU A 164 8.09 -7.17 -1.67
C GLU A 164 9.14 -8.15 -1.14
N THR A 165 9.12 -8.38 0.17
CA THR A 165 9.82 -9.51 0.77
C THR A 165 8.82 -10.52 1.31
N TYR A 166 9.10 -11.80 1.08
CA TYR A 166 8.34 -12.93 1.60
C TYR A 166 9.21 -13.61 2.63
N LEU A 167 8.79 -13.53 3.88
CA LEU A 167 9.51 -14.08 5.03
C LEU A 167 8.71 -15.24 5.63
N TYR A 168 9.34 -16.39 5.75
CA TYR A 168 8.84 -17.52 6.52
C TYR A 168 9.61 -17.61 7.85
N CYS A 169 8.90 -17.40 8.96
CA CYS A 169 9.40 -17.45 10.33
C CYS A 169 8.78 -18.65 11.08
N PRO A 170 9.35 -19.87 10.97
CA PRO A 170 8.74 -21.06 11.57
C PRO A 170 8.61 -20.99 13.10
N ASN A 171 9.50 -20.24 13.75
CA ASN A 171 9.52 -20.00 15.20
C ASN A 171 8.66 -18.81 15.64
N GLY A 172 7.98 -18.13 14.71
CA GLY A 172 7.15 -16.96 14.96
C GLY A 172 7.84 -15.64 14.66
N TYR A 173 7.05 -14.63 14.30
CA TYR A 173 7.59 -13.31 13.92
C TYR A 173 8.13 -12.51 15.11
N GLY A 174 7.59 -12.72 16.32
CA GLY A 174 8.07 -12.03 17.53
C GLY A 174 9.51 -12.37 17.91
N THR A 175 10.07 -13.47 17.39
CA THR A 175 11.44 -13.92 17.68
C THR A 175 12.43 -13.62 16.56
N THR A 176 11.96 -13.20 15.38
CA THR A 176 12.84 -12.92 14.24
C THR A 176 13.59 -11.61 14.43
N LYS A 177 14.82 -11.56 13.89
CA LYS A 177 15.55 -10.30 13.72
C LYS A 177 15.17 -9.60 12.41
N LEU A 178 14.53 -10.29 11.47
CA LEU A 178 14.14 -9.79 10.14
C LEU A 178 12.84 -8.95 10.19
N ASN A 179 12.77 -7.99 11.13
CA ASN A 179 11.65 -7.07 11.27
C ASN A 179 11.81 -5.82 10.37
N ASN A 180 10.79 -4.93 10.34
CA ASN A 180 10.82 -3.72 9.52
C ASN A 180 12.11 -2.91 9.67
N ASN A 181 12.54 -2.63 10.91
CA ASN A 181 13.73 -1.80 11.16
C ASN A 181 15.01 -2.46 10.63
N PHE A 182 15.12 -3.78 10.75
CA PHE A 182 16.25 -4.52 10.21
C PHE A 182 16.25 -4.51 8.68
N LEU A 183 15.08 -4.76 8.07
CA LEU A 183 14.92 -4.71 6.61
C LEU A 183 15.21 -3.32 6.07
N GLU A 184 14.73 -2.26 6.73
CA GLU A 184 15.04 -0.86 6.39
C GLU A 184 16.52 -0.55 6.45
N ASN A 185 17.20 -0.99 7.51
CA ASN A 185 18.62 -0.76 7.66
C ASN A 185 19.44 -1.44 6.56
N LYS A 186 19.03 -2.64 6.14
CA LYS A 186 19.74 -3.41 5.10
C LYS A 186 19.37 -3.00 3.69
N LEU A 187 18.09 -2.78 3.42
CA LEU A 187 17.57 -2.49 2.08
C LEU A 187 17.52 -1.00 1.73
N LYS A 188 17.76 -0.11 2.70
CA LYS A 188 17.75 1.36 2.52
C LYS A 188 16.42 1.93 2.00
N VAL A 189 15.32 1.22 2.24
CA VAL A 189 13.96 1.58 1.84
C VAL A 189 13.00 1.33 2.99
N ASN A 190 11.87 2.03 3.07
CA ASN A 190 10.90 1.85 4.15
C ASN A 190 10.13 0.53 4.01
N ALA A 191 9.83 -0.11 5.14
CA ALA A 191 9.17 -1.41 5.18
C ALA A 191 7.88 -1.38 6.02
N THR A 192 6.82 -1.99 5.49
CA THR A 192 5.61 -2.31 6.27
C THR A 192 5.29 -3.80 6.17
N THR A 193 5.44 -4.53 7.28
CA THR A 193 5.11 -5.95 7.35
C THR A 193 3.63 -6.21 7.68
N ARG A 194 3.05 -7.25 7.07
CA ARG A 194 1.76 -7.87 7.43
C ARG A 194 1.85 -9.39 7.41
N ASN A 195 1.09 -10.04 8.29
CA ASN A 195 0.97 -11.50 8.25
C ASN A 195 0.10 -11.96 7.06
N TRP A 196 0.36 -13.17 6.56
CA TRP A 196 -0.37 -13.73 5.42
C TRP A 196 -1.89 -13.81 5.63
N LYS A 197 -2.36 -14.14 6.84
CA LYS A 197 -3.80 -14.14 7.15
C LYS A 197 -4.45 -12.77 6.93
N SER A 198 -3.78 -11.68 7.30
CA SER A 198 -4.27 -10.31 7.08
C SER A 198 -4.26 -9.97 5.60
N ILE A 199 -3.20 -10.33 4.87
CA ILE A 199 -3.13 -10.15 3.42
C ILE A 199 -4.33 -10.79 2.73
N MET A 200 -4.64 -12.04 3.05
CA MET A 200 -5.80 -12.74 2.46
C MET A 200 -7.12 -12.06 2.81
N ARG A 201 -7.31 -11.62 4.06
CA ARG A 201 -8.53 -10.91 4.50
C ARG A 201 -8.68 -9.54 3.83
N ILE A 202 -7.59 -8.78 3.72
CA ILE A 202 -7.55 -7.48 3.04
C ILE A 202 -7.85 -7.67 1.55
N SER A 203 -7.31 -8.72 0.92
CA SER A 203 -7.59 -9.04 -0.48
C SER A 203 -9.07 -9.33 -0.72
N ILE A 204 -9.70 -10.16 0.13
CA ILE A 204 -11.14 -10.41 0.06
C ILE A 204 -11.94 -9.12 0.21
N LEU A 205 -11.60 -8.28 1.20
CA LEU A 205 -12.24 -6.98 1.41
C LEU A 205 -12.09 -6.07 0.18
N ALA A 206 -10.90 -6.00 -0.39
CA ALA A 206 -10.62 -5.24 -1.60
C ALA A 206 -11.40 -5.74 -2.81
N MET A 207 -11.54 -7.06 -2.98
CA MET A 207 -12.34 -7.65 -4.07
C MET A 207 -13.81 -7.26 -3.97
N THR A 208 -14.37 -7.19 -2.77
CA THR A 208 -15.77 -6.71 -2.58
C THR A 208 -15.95 -5.22 -2.87
N ASN A 209 -14.85 -4.45 -2.96
CA ASN A 209 -14.83 -3.03 -3.29
C ASN A 209 -14.42 -2.72 -4.74
N LYS A 210 -14.02 -3.74 -5.50
CA LYS A 210 -13.62 -3.60 -6.90
C LYS A 210 -14.80 -3.10 -7.74
N ILE A 211 -14.58 -2.01 -8.48
CA ILE A 211 -15.52 -1.45 -9.49
C ILE A 211 -15.26 -2.09 -10.85
#